data_AF-A0AA36BP61-F1
#
_entry.id   AF-A0AA36BP61-F1
#
_cell.length_a   1.000
_cell.length_b   1.000
_cell.length_c   1.000
_cell.angle_alpha   90.00
_cell.angle_beta   90.00
_cell.angle_gamma   90.00
#
_symmetry.space_group_name_H-M   'P 1'
#
loop_
_entity.id
_entity.type
_entity.pdbx_description
1 polymer ?
#
loop_
_entity_poly.entity_id
_entity_poly.type
_entity_poly.pdbx_seq_one_letter_code
_entity_poly.pdbx_strand_id
1 'polypeptide(L)'
;MAAISTKQKLLTLIDDIEIVSKELFDVMSTPKNQKTDAPDPALLMELLVQKDKEMKESLKLAEEQMDIQKIMDELKMEVEKRDTDIRNLQKNFKEAETILATAIYQAKQKLNSIAQANKKTISSEELIKFAHRISASNAIAAPVTWAPGDPRRPYPTDFEMRHGYLDHMQNSQSNTLNWQSSSLQPPLAPPPQPPSSSVPSLDPPTPMFGLSASGLNTSMGSGVASSAGLSESIRNHASRDNEDVEIMSSDSSSSSSSDEENP
;
A
#
# COMPACT_ATOMS: atom_id res chain seq x y z
N MET A 1 -50.58 -12.36 -32.29
CA MET A 1 -49.97 -13.65 -31.88
C MET A 1 -48.46 -13.48 -31.91
N ALA A 2 -47.69 -14.21 -31.10
CA ALA A 2 -46.23 -14.21 -31.26
C ALA A 2 -45.86 -14.91 -32.57
N ALA A 3 -44.85 -14.39 -33.27
CA ALA A 3 -44.32 -15.06 -34.47
C ALA A 3 -43.58 -16.35 -34.05
N ILE A 4 -43.91 -17.48 -34.69
CA ILE A 4 -43.23 -18.75 -34.48
C ILE A 4 -41.79 -18.61 -34.99
N SER A 5 -40.80 -19.02 -34.20
CA SER A 5 -39.39 -18.91 -34.62
C SER A 5 -39.09 -19.81 -35.82
N THR A 6 -38.11 -19.44 -36.66
CA THR A 6 -37.71 -20.21 -37.84
C THR A 6 -37.39 -21.67 -37.49
N LYS A 7 -36.72 -21.89 -36.34
CA LYS A 7 -36.44 -23.23 -35.79
C LYS A 7 -37.72 -24.03 -35.53
N GLN A 8 -38.71 -23.42 -34.86
CA GLN A 8 -39.99 -24.10 -34.58
C GLN A 8 -40.78 -24.35 -35.87
N LYS A 9 -40.80 -23.39 -36.81
CA LYS A 9 -41.45 -23.55 -38.11
C LYS A 9 -40.84 -24.71 -38.92
N LEU A 10 -39.51 -24.82 -38.93
CA LEU A 10 -38.80 -25.93 -39.60
C LEU A 10 -39.11 -27.28 -38.95
N LEU A 11 -39.18 -27.36 -37.61
CA LEU A 11 -39.58 -28.58 -36.91
C LEU A 11 -41.02 -28.99 -37.28
N THR A 12 -41.99 -28.07 -37.18
CA THR A 12 -43.38 -28.38 -37.55
C THR A 12 -43.55 -28.78 -39.03
N LEU A 13 -42.72 -28.25 -39.93
CA LEU A 13 -42.75 -28.67 -41.34
C LEU A 13 -42.16 -30.08 -41.55
N ILE A 14 -41.20 -30.50 -40.73
CA ILE A 14 -40.69 -31.88 -40.73
C ILE A 14 -41.77 -32.83 -40.17
N ASP A 15 -42.42 -32.46 -39.08
CA ASP A 15 -43.52 -33.22 -38.47
C ASP A 15 -44.70 -33.38 -39.46
N ASP A 16 -45.12 -32.29 -40.14
CA ASP A 16 -46.13 -32.29 -41.21
C ASP A 16 -45.74 -33.26 -42.34
N ILE A 17 -44.48 -33.21 -42.81
CA ILE A 17 -43.97 -34.06 -43.90
C ILE A 17 -43.96 -35.53 -43.47
N GLU A 18 -43.60 -35.85 -42.22
CA GLU A 18 -43.62 -37.22 -41.70
C GLU A 18 -45.06 -37.78 -41.66
N ILE A 19 -46.03 -36.99 -41.22
CA ILE A 19 -47.45 -37.37 -41.17
C ILE A 19 -47.99 -37.63 -42.58
N VAL A 20 -47.85 -36.67 -43.50
CA VAL A 20 -48.33 -36.80 -44.89
C VAL A 20 -47.67 -37.97 -45.61
N SER A 21 -46.38 -38.24 -45.34
CA SER A 21 -45.67 -39.39 -45.89
C SER A 21 -46.24 -40.73 -45.39
N LYS A 22 -46.55 -40.85 -44.09
CA LYS A 22 -47.15 -42.07 -43.52
C LYS A 22 -48.54 -42.33 -44.10
N GLU A 23 -49.40 -41.32 -44.14
CA GLU A 23 -50.74 -41.43 -44.72
C GLU A 23 -50.70 -41.84 -46.20
N LEU A 24 -49.77 -41.28 -46.98
CA LEU A 24 -49.55 -41.68 -48.37
C LEU A 24 -49.11 -43.15 -48.49
N PHE A 25 -48.21 -43.63 -47.63
CA PHE A 25 -47.80 -45.05 -47.63
C PHE A 25 -48.95 -46.00 -47.26
N ASP A 26 -49.80 -45.65 -46.31
CA ASP A 26 -50.96 -46.47 -45.91
C ASP A 26 -52.06 -46.48 -47.00
N VAL A 27 -52.34 -45.32 -47.61
CA VAL A 27 -53.27 -45.21 -48.76
C VAL A 27 -52.77 -45.98 -49.98
N MET A 28 -51.45 -46.07 -50.19
CA MET A 28 -50.86 -46.85 -51.28
C MET A 28 -50.76 -48.35 -50.97
N SER A 29 -50.59 -48.74 -49.70
CA SER A 29 -50.46 -50.14 -49.27
C SER A 29 -51.81 -50.86 -49.10
N THR A 30 -52.91 -50.11 -48.93
CA THR A 30 -54.25 -50.68 -48.73
C THR A 30 -54.85 -51.29 -50.01
N PRO A 31 -55.38 -52.53 -49.96
CA PRO A 31 -55.92 -53.23 -51.12
C PRO A 31 -57.17 -52.54 -51.68
N LYS A 32 -57.30 -52.55 -53.02
CA LYS A 32 -58.28 -51.73 -53.77
C LYS A 32 -59.76 -51.95 -53.40
N ASN A 33 -60.11 -53.07 -52.78
CA ASN A 33 -61.49 -53.39 -52.39
C ASN A 33 -61.98 -52.66 -51.12
N GLN A 34 -61.13 -51.89 -50.44
CA GLN A 34 -61.43 -51.26 -49.14
C GLN A 34 -61.34 -49.72 -49.18
N LYS A 35 -61.45 -49.11 -50.38
CA LYS A 35 -61.16 -47.69 -50.63
C LYS A 35 -62.41 -46.78 -50.66
N THR A 36 -63.31 -46.90 -49.69
CA THR A 36 -64.56 -46.09 -49.66
C THR A 36 -64.42 -44.73 -48.95
N ASP A 37 -63.45 -44.56 -48.07
CA ASP A 37 -63.20 -43.34 -47.27
C ASP A 37 -61.73 -42.86 -47.30
N ALA A 38 -60.90 -43.44 -48.18
CA ALA A 38 -59.48 -43.08 -48.25
C ALA A 38 -59.28 -41.76 -49.04
N PRO A 39 -58.48 -40.80 -48.54
CA PRO A 39 -58.13 -39.60 -49.30
C PRO A 39 -57.35 -39.94 -50.57
N ASP A 40 -57.48 -39.09 -51.60
CA ASP A 40 -56.84 -39.31 -52.89
C ASP A 40 -55.30 -39.24 -52.77
N PRO A 41 -54.54 -40.29 -53.13
CA PRO A 41 -53.08 -40.26 -53.11
C PRO A 41 -52.48 -39.17 -54.01
N ALA A 42 -53.19 -38.69 -55.03
CA ALA A 42 -52.75 -37.54 -55.82
C ALA A 42 -52.72 -36.24 -54.98
N LEU A 43 -53.74 -36.02 -54.15
CA LEU A 43 -53.86 -34.84 -53.28
C LEU A 43 -52.81 -34.87 -52.16
N LEU A 44 -52.55 -36.04 -51.58
CA LEU A 44 -51.47 -36.26 -50.61
C LEU A 44 -50.09 -35.97 -51.20
N MET A 45 -49.85 -36.36 -52.46
CA MET A 45 -48.59 -36.09 -53.15
C MET A 45 -48.44 -34.60 -53.51
N GLU A 46 -49.50 -33.91 -53.90
CA GLU A 46 -49.49 -32.45 -54.12
C GLU A 46 -49.20 -31.69 -52.81
N LEU A 47 -49.84 -32.09 -51.70
CA LEU A 47 -49.58 -31.53 -50.37
C LEU A 47 -48.13 -31.76 -49.91
N LEU A 48 -47.56 -32.94 -50.18
CA LEU A 48 -46.16 -33.25 -49.87
C LEU A 48 -45.19 -32.34 -50.66
N VAL A 49 -45.46 -32.09 -51.94
CA VAL A 49 -44.68 -31.16 -52.78
C VAL A 49 -44.82 -29.71 -52.30
N GLN A 50 -46.02 -29.30 -51.85
CA GLN A 50 -46.19 -27.99 -51.23
C GLN A 50 -45.38 -27.86 -49.94
N LYS A 51 -45.37 -28.89 -49.08
CA LYS A 51 -44.63 -28.87 -47.81
C LYS A 51 -43.12 -28.88 -48.00
N ASP A 52 -42.60 -29.62 -48.97
CA ASP A 52 -41.20 -29.56 -49.41
C ASP A 52 -40.80 -28.14 -49.87
N LYS A 53 -41.68 -27.45 -50.62
CA LYS A 53 -41.47 -26.04 -51.03
C LYS A 53 -41.49 -25.08 -49.82
N GLU A 54 -42.46 -25.21 -48.92
CA GLU A 54 -42.54 -24.42 -47.67
C GLU A 54 -41.29 -24.64 -46.78
N MET A 55 -40.75 -25.86 -46.74
CA MET A 55 -39.52 -26.20 -46.02
C MET A 55 -38.29 -25.56 -46.69
N LYS A 56 -38.14 -25.66 -48.01
CA LYS A 56 -37.02 -25.05 -48.76
C LYS A 56 -36.98 -23.53 -48.63
N GLU A 57 -38.13 -22.86 -48.70
CA GLU A 57 -38.25 -21.41 -48.45
C GLU A 57 -37.87 -21.05 -46.99
N SER A 58 -38.24 -21.89 -46.02
CA SER A 58 -37.91 -21.69 -44.61
C SER A 58 -36.43 -21.97 -44.29
N LEU A 59 -35.78 -22.86 -45.04
CA LEU A 59 -34.33 -23.12 -44.94
C LEU A 59 -33.51 -21.95 -45.49
N LYS A 60 -33.89 -21.37 -46.64
CA LYS A 60 -33.22 -20.17 -47.18
C LYS A 60 -33.29 -18.99 -46.21
N LEU A 61 -34.43 -18.81 -45.53
CA LEU A 61 -34.58 -17.78 -44.49
C LEU A 61 -33.69 -18.07 -43.26
N ALA A 62 -33.46 -19.35 -42.92
CA ALA A 62 -32.53 -19.72 -41.85
C ALA A 62 -31.05 -19.50 -42.21
N GLU A 63 -30.69 -19.65 -43.48
CA GLU A 63 -29.36 -19.30 -44.03
C GLU A 63 -29.10 -17.79 -43.94
N GLU A 64 -30.04 -16.97 -44.41
CA GLU A 64 -29.99 -15.51 -44.29
C GLU A 64 -29.89 -15.05 -42.82
N GLN A 65 -30.59 -15.72 -41.90
CA GLN A 65 -30.47 -15.47 -40.46
C GLN A 65 -29.12 -15.89 -39.88
N MET A 66 -28.46 -16.90 -40.43
CA MET A 66 -27.13 -17.35 -39.97
C MET A 66 -26.05 -16.33 -40.30
N ASP A 67 -26.07 -15.74 -41.50
CA ASP A 67 -25.14 -14.68 -41.89
C ASP A 67 -25.35 -13.41 -41.05
N ILE A 68 -26.61 -13.01 -40.80
CA ILE A 68 -26.93 -11.89 -39.91
C ILE A 68 -26.42 -12.17 -38.48
N GLN A 69 -26.62 -13.38 -37.95
CA GLN A 69 -26.15 -13.76 -36.62
C GLN A 69 -24.61 -13.69 -36.52
N LYS A 70 -23.90 -14.19 -37.54
CA LYS A 70 -22.43 -14.13 -37.63
C LYS A 70 -21.92 -12.69 -37.58
N ILE A 71 -22.52 -11.78 -38.36
CA ILE A 71 -22.19 -10.34 -38.33
C ILE A 71 -22.50 -9.74 -36.95
N MET A 72 -23.62 -10.14 -36.33
CA MET A 72 -24.00 -9.67 -35.00
C MET A 72 -22.98 -10.09 -33.92
N ASP A 73 -22.44 -11.30 -34.00
CA ASP A 73 -21.45 -11.81 -33.05
C ASP A 73 -20.05 -11.21 -33.27
N GLU A 74 -19.66 -10.95 -34.53
CA GLU A 74 -18.45 -10.17 -34.85
C GLU A 74 -18.54 -8.74 -34.26
N LEU A 75 -19.68 -8.07 -34.42
CA LEU A 75 -19.92 -6.75 -33.84
C LEU A 75 -19.90 -6.77 -32.30
N LYS A 76 -20.44 -7.82 -31.64
CA LYS A 76 -20.34 -7.97 -30.17
C LYS A 76 -18.90 -8.07 -29.70
N MET A 77 -18.05 -8.86 -30.37
CA MET A 77 -16.64 -9.01 -30.01
C MET A 77 -15.86 -7.68 -30.15
N GLU A 78 -16.10 -6.92 -31.20
CA GLU A 78 -15.44 -5.60 -31.37
C GLU A 78 -15.95 -4.56 -30.36
N VAL A 79 -17.22 -4.62 -29.95
CA VAL A 79 -17.77 -3.80 -28.84
C VAL A 79 -17.14 -4.18 -27.50
N GLU A 80 -17.10 -5.47 -27.13
CA GLU A 80 -16.51 -5.93 -25.86
C GLU A 80 -15.01 -5.56 -25.75
N LYS A 81 -14.31 -5.62 -26.88
CA LYS A 81 -12.93 -5.15 -27.03
C LYS A 81 -12.83 -3.63 -26.82
N ARG A 82 -13.68 -2.82 -27.46
CA ARG A 82 -13.72 -1.36 -27.23
C ARG A 82 -14.06 -0.98 -25.79
N ASP A 83 -15.01 -1.65 -25.16
CA ASP A 83 -15.31 -1.42 -23.75
C ASP A 83 -14.13 -1.76 -22.85
N THR A 84 -13.32 -2.75 -23.25
CA THR A 84 -12.08 -3.13 -22.54
C THR A 84 -10.97 -2.09 -22.75
N ASP A 85 -10.79 -1.59 -23.98
CA ASP A 85 -9.91 -0.47 -24.30
C ASP A 85 -10.29 0.77 -23.47
N ILE A 86 -11.58 1.12 -23.40
CA ILE A 86 -12.12 2.25 -22.63
C ILE A 86 -11.89 2.06 -21.13
N ARG A 87 -12.16 0.87 -20.57
CA ARG A 87 -11.91 0.56 -19.15
C ARG A 87 -10.42 0.71 -18.80
N ASN A 88 -9.52 0.27 -19.68
CA ASN A 88 -8.07 0.42 -19.50
C ASN A 88 -7.64 1.89 -19.56
N LEU A 89 -8.13 2.67 -20.54
CA LEU A 89 -7.86 4.11 -20.62
C LEU A 89 -8.37 4.86 -19.38
N GLN A 90 -9.58 4.57 -18.90
CA GLN A 90 -10.14 5.17 -17.68
C GLN A 90 -9.30 4.88 -16.43
N LYS A 91 -8.73 3.67 -16.31
CA LYS A 91 -7.80 3.33 -15.24
C LYS A 91 -6.54 4.21 -15.33
N ASN A 92 -5.91 4.24 -16.51
CA ASN A 92 -4.67 4.97 -16.75
C ASN A 92 -4.83 6.48 -16.52
N PHE A 93 -5.97 7.07 -16.87
CA PHE A 93 -6.26 8.48 -16.59
C PHE A 93 -6.37 8.78 -15.10
N LYS A 94 -7.02 7.91 -14.30
CA LYS A 94 -7.09 8.08 -12.83
C LYS A 94 -5.73 7.93 -12.15
N GLU A 95 -4.88 7.05 -12.67
CA GLU A 95 -3.51 6.86 -12.20
C GLU A 95 -2.66 8.12 -12.51
N ALA A 96 -2.73 8.63 -13.74
CA ALA A 96 -2.07 9.87 -14.15
C ALA A 96 -2.57 11.10 -13.37
N GLU A 97 -3.89 11.20 -13.12
CA GLU A 97 -4.49 12.24 -12.27
C GLU A 97 -3.92 12.20 -10.85
N THR A 98 -3.82 11.02 -10.25
CA THR A 98 -3.27 10.82 -8.89
C THR A 98 -1.79 11.22 -8.80
N ILE A 99 -0.99 10.82 -9.79
CA ILE A 99 0.43 11.19 -9.91
C ILE A 99 0.56 12.71 -10.07
N LEU A 100 -0.23 13.33 -10.96
CA LEU A 100 -0.19 14.76 -11.23
C LEU A 100 -0.63 15.59 -10.02
N ALA A 101 -1.69 15.17 -9.31
CA ALA A 101 -2.14 15.83 -8.08
C ALA A 101 -1.05 15.81 -7.00
N THR A 102 -0.39 14.67 -6.80
CA THR A 102 0.73 14.50 -5.86
C THR A 102 1.92 15.37 -6.25
N ALA A 103 2.31 15.37 -7.52
CA ALA A 103 3.40 16.18 -8.04
C ALA A 103 3.13 17.69 -7.90
N ILE A 104 1.90 18.16 -8.16
CA ILE A 104 1.49 19.56 -7.96
C ILE A 104 1.51 19.93 -6.47
N TYR A 105 1.11 19.04 -5.57
CA TYR A 105 1.19 19.27 -4.13
C TYR A 105 2.64 19.42 -3.66
N GLN A 106 3.51 18.46 -4.02
CA GLN A 106 4.93 18.50 -3.68
C GLN A 106 5.64 19.73 -4.29
N ALA A 107 5.33 20.10 -5.53
CA ALA A 107 5.86 21.30 -6.17
C ALA A 107 5.44 22.59 -5.43
N LYS A 108 4.19 22.69 -4.96
CA LYS A 108 3.72 23.81 -4.13
C LYS A 108 4.46 23.88 -2.79
N GLN A 109 4.67 22.75 -2.12
CA GLN A 109 5.45 22.73 -0.87
C GLN A 109 6.92 23.13 -1.10
N LYS A 110 7.54 22.66 -2.18
CA LYS A 110 8.90 23.07 -2.56
C LYS A 110 9.00 24.56 -2.88
N LEU A 111 8.03 25.13 -3.58
CA LEU A 111 7.94 26.58 -3.83
C LEU A 111 7.77 27.38 -2.53
N ASN A 112 6.93 26.90 -1.59
CA ASN A 112 6.80 27.51 -0.26
C ASN A 112 8.12 27.50 0.51
N SER A 113 8.84 26.37 0.51
CA SER A 113 10.16 26.23 1.14
C SER A 113 11.19 27.20 0.53
N ILE A 114 11.28 27.26 -0.81
CA ILE A 114 12.14 28.22 -1.53
C ILE A 114 11.77 29.67 -1.18
N ALA A 115 10.46 30.00 -1.10
CA ALA A 115 10.00 31.33 -0.72
C ALA A 115 10.27 31.68 0.75
N GLN A 116 10.44 30.70 1.64
CA GLN A 116 10.90 30.91 3.02
C GLN A 116 12.42 31.08 3.08
N ALA A 117 13.19 30.27 2.35
CA ALA A 117 14.65 30.37 2.26
C ALA A 117 15.07 31.74 1.66
N ASN A 118 14.41 32.19 0.59
CA ASN A 118 14.64 33.49 -0.02
C ASN A 118 14.30 34.70 0.88
N LYS A 119 13.55 34.51 1.97
CA LYS A 119 13.33 35.53 3.01
C LYS A 119 14.40 35.51 4.12
N LYS A 120 15.20 34.44 4.18
CA LYS A 120 16.27 34.21 5.16
C LYS A 120 17.61 33.98 4.45
N THR A 121 17.92 34.81 3.44
CA THR A 121 19.20 34.74 2.72
C THR A 121 20.36 35.09 3.65
N ILE A 122 21.26 34.14 3.87
CA ILE A 122 22.51 34.31 4.63
C ILE A 122 23.62 34.67 3.64
N SER A 123 24.53 35.57 4.02
CA SER A 123 25.70 35.87 3.18
C SER A 123 26.59 34.63 3.04
N SER A 124 27.02 34.31 1.81
CA SER A 124 28.01 33.26 1.58
C SER A 124 29.32 33.52 2.32
N GLU A 125 29.70 34.79 2.48
CA GLU A 125 30.89 35.18 3.25
C GLU A 125 30.72 34.89 4.76
N GLU A 126 29.54 35.14 5.33
CA GLU A 126 29.23 34.79 6.73
C GLU A 126 29.21 33.28 6.93
N LEU A 127 28.60 32.53 6.00
CA LEU A 127 28.54 31.09 6.04
C LEU A 127 29.95 30.47 5.96
N ILE A 128 30.82 30.99 5.10
CA ILE A 128 32.24 30.58 5.01
C ILE A 128 32.99 30.92 6.31
N LYS A 129 32.85 32.15 6.84
CA LYS A 129 33.47 32.57 8.11
C LYS A 129 33.03 31.70 9.28
N PHE A 130 31.74 31.36 9.36
CA PHE A 130 31.18 30.55 10.43
C PHE A 130 31.58 29.06 10.31
N ALA A 131 31.55 28.50 9.11
CA ALA A 131 32.05 27.15 8.85
C ALA A 131 33.54 27.03 9.21
N HIS A 132 34.38 27.96 8.76
CA HIS A 132 35.80 28.01 9.13
C HIS A 132 36.01 28.09 10.65
N ARG A 133 35.23 28.93 11.35
CA ARG A 133 35.27 29.03 12.82
C ARG A 133 34.93 27.70 13.49
N ILE A 134 33.85 27.05 13.09
CA ILE A 134 33.43 25.75 13.64
C ILE A 134 34.51 24.68 13.41
N SER A 135 35.06 24.60 12.19
CA SER A 135 36.12 23.66 11.84
C SER A 135 37.41 23.90 12.65
N ALA A 136 37.85 25.16 12.77
CA ALA A 136 39.05 25.52 13.53
C ALA A 136 38.89 25.28 15.05
N SER A 137 37.67 25.38 15.58
CA SER A 137 37.36 25.09 16.99
C SER A 137 37.15 23.61 17.32
N ASN A 138 37.29 22.67 16.37
CA ASN A 138 37.04 21.23 16.55
C ASN A 138 35.62 20.89 17.07
N ALA A 139 34.66 21.80 16.88
CA ALA A 139 33.38 21.78 17.61
C ALA A 139 32.28 20.89 16.96
N ILE A 140 32.61 20.11 15.92
CA ILE A 140 31.64 19.29 15.17
C ILE A 140 31.49 17.90 15.78
N ALA A 141 32.60 17.21 16.02
CA ALA A 141 32.66 15.84 16.51
C ALA A 141 34.02 15.59 17.15
N ALA A 142 34.08 14.68 18.13
CA ALA A 142 35.34 14.19 18.65
C ALA A 142 36.06 13.31 17.60
N PRO A 143 37.37 13.48 17.38
CA PRO A 143 38.15 12.52 16.60
C PRO A 143 38.03 11.09 17.11
N VAL A 144 38.15 10.08 16.24
CA VAL A 144 38.10 8.65 16.64
C VAL A 144 39.20 8.27 17.64
N THR A 145 40.30 9.02 17.68
CA THR A 145 41.41 8.87 18.63
C THR A 145 41.31 9.81 19.85
N TRP A 146 40.18 10.50 20.06
CA TRP A 146 40.02 11.45 21.16
C TRP A 146 40.04 10.73 22.51
N ALA A 147 40.75 11.32 23.47
CA ALA A 147 40.88 10.82 24.83
C ALA A 147 40.77 11.96 25.86
N PRO A 148 40.42 11.68 27.12
CA PRO A 148 40.44 12.68 28.19
C PRO A 148 41.82 13.35 28.31
N GLY A 149 41.88 14.64 27.97
CA GLY A 149 43.12 15.42 27.90
C GLY A 149 43.48 15.91 26.49
N ASP A 150 42.88 15.38 25.43
CA ASP A 150 43.05 15.89 24.05
C ASP A 150 42.42 17.30 23.93
N PRO A 151 43.19 18.33 23.49
CA PRO A 151 42.65 19.66 23.19
C PRO A 151 41.51 19.68 22.15
N ARG A 152 41.44 18.69 21.26
CA ARG A 152 40.45 18.57 20.16
C ARG A 152 39.10 18.02 20.64
N ARG A 153 38.62 18.49 21.79
CA ARG A 153 37.29 18.16 22.33
C ARG A 153 36.19 18.98 21.62
N PRO A 154 34.98 18.43 21.42
CA PRO A 154 33.87 19.17 20.82
C PRO A 154 33.05 20.00 21.83
N TYR A 155 33.49 20.13 23.09
CA TYR A 155 32.74 20.79 24.17
C TYR A 155 33.64 21.65 25.09
N PRO A 156 33.11 22.70 25.75
CA PRO A 156 33.89 23.54 26.67
C PRO A 156 34.35 22.78 27.93
N THR A 157 35.55 23.10 28.43
CA THR A 157 36.01 22.65 29.76
C THR A 157 35.34 23.40 30.89
N ASP A 158 35.32 22.78 32.07
CA ASP A 158 35.00 23.43 33.35
C ASP A 158 35.78 24.74 33.56
N PHE A 159 37.07 24.77 33.18
CA PHE A 159 37.89 25.99 33.20
C PHE A 159 37.33 27.07 32.27
N GLU A 160 37.05 26.75 30.99
CA GLU A 160 36.48 27.71 30.03
C GLU A 160 35.09 28.20 30.43
N MET A 161 34.28 27.36 31.09
CA MET A 161 32.97 27.75 31.60
C MET A 161 33.07 28.71 32.79
N ARG A 162 34.01 28.50 33.73
CA ARG A 162 34.29 29.43 34.85
C ARG A 162 34.91 30.76 34.39
N HIS A 163 35.65 30.76 33.29
CA HIS A 163 36.15 32.00 32.67
C HIS A 163 35.13 32.63 31.70
N GLY A 164 33.92 32.05 31.60
CA GLY A 164 32.80 32.62 30.87
C GLY A 164 32.16 33.80 31.61
N TYR A 165 31.60 34.74 30.86
CA TYR A 165 30.88 35.91 31.41
C TYR A 165 29.77 35.54 32.42
N LEU A 166 29.20 34.34 32.32
CA LEU A 166 28.14 33.87 33.21
C LEU A 166 28.62 33.74 34.67
N ASP A 167 29.75 33.06 34.91
CA ASP A 167 30.30 32.88 36.27
C ASP A 167 30.87 34.20 36.81
N HIS A 168 31.47 35.03 35.95
CA HIS A 168 31.88 36.38 36.31
C HIS A 168 30.69 37.27 36.70
N MET A 169 29.53 37.17 36.06
CA MET A 169 28.33 37.90 36.49
C MET A 169 27.78 37.40 37.82
N GLN A 170 27.80 36.08 38.06
CA GLN A 170 27.38 35.49 39.33
C GLN A 170 28.30 35.93 40.48
N ASN A 171 29.63 35.87 40.28
CA ASN A 171 30.61 36.31 41.28
C ASN A 171 30.67 37.83 41.43
N SER A 172 30.32 38.62 40.41
CA SER A 172 30.17 40.07 40.53
C SER A 172 29.00 40.49 41.41
N GLN A 173 28.01 39.62 41.65
CA GLN A 173 26.94 39.87 42.62
C GLN A 173 27.33 39.42 44.04
N SER A 174 28.14 38.37 44.19
CA SER A 174 28.59 37.85 45.48
C SER A 174 29.77 38.61 46.11
N ASN A 175 30.58 39.32 45.32
CA ASN A 175 31.79 40.04 45.81
C ASN A 175 31.51 41.29 46.67
N THR A 176 30.28 41.44 47.18
CA THR A 176 29.92 42.36 48.27
C THR A 176 29.92 41.67 49.64
N LEU A 177 29.94 40.33 49.69
CA LEU A 177 29.60 39.53 50.87
C LEU A 177 30.48 38.27 51.04
N ASN A 178 31.81 38.38 50.96
CA ASN A 178 32.69 37.58 51.83
C ASN A 178 34.15 38.07 51.89
N TRP A 179 34.52 38.62 53.05
CA TRP A 179 35.85 38.46 53.63
C TRP A 179 35.66 37.80 55.01
N GLN A 180 36.68 37.06 55.48
CA GLN A 180 36.75 36.39 56.79
C GLN A 180 36.02 35.03 56.91
N SER A 181 36.70 33.96 56.48
CA SER A 181 37.15 32.93 57.43
C SER A 181 38.17 31.97 56.79
N SER A 182 39.17 31.57 57.58
CA SER A 182 40.22 30.61 57.19
C SER A 182 40.82 29.98 58.44
N SER A 183 41.54 28.86 58.25
CA SER A 183 42.51 28.24 59.17
C SER A 183 42.05 27.18 60.21
N LEU A 184 42.62 25.97 60.00
CA LEU A 184 43.30 25.06 60.97
C LEU A 184 42.52 24.06 61.87
N GLN A 185 43.12 22.86 61.93
CA GLN A 185 42.63 21.50 62.28
C GLN A 185 42.53 21.10 63.79
N PRO A 186 41.84 19.97 64.12
CA PRO A 186 41.85 19.20 65.40
C PRO A 186 42.90 18.03 65.37
N PRO A 187 42.90 16.88 66.14
CA PRO A 187 42.00 16.33 67.18
C PRO A 187 42.64 15.60 68.42
N LEU A 188 41.82 14.94 69.25
CA LEU A 188 42.13 14.05 70.42
C LEU A 188 40.92 13.08 70.68
N ALA A 189 40.88 11.99 71.49
CA ALA A 189 41.80 11.25 72.40
C ALA A 189 41.35 9.74 72.57
N PRO A 190 42.11 8.83 73.24
CA PRO A 190 41.87 7.36 73.27
C PRO A 190 41.81 6.72 74.72
N PRO A 191 42.12 5.41 74.96
CA PRO A 191 41.31 4.16 74.78
C PRO A 191 41.18 3.31 76.10
N PRO A 192 40.66 2.05 76.11
CA PRO A 192 41.48 0.82 75.89
C PRO A 192 40.76 -0.42 75.26
N GLN A 193 41.44 -1.58 75.20
CA GLN A 193 41.06 -2.92 74.64
C GLN A 193 41.11 -4.04 75.72
N PRO A 194 40.91 -5.39 75.52
CA PRO A 194 40.68 -6.27 74.33
C PRO A 194 39.39 -7.17 74.50
N PRO A 195 39.23 -8.50 74.18
CA PRO A 195 39.99 -9.53 73.42
C PRO A 195 39.22 -10.56 72.51
N SER A 196 40.00 -11.48 71.91
CA SER A 196 39.73 -12.91 71.55
C SER A 196 38.58 -13.38 70.60
N SER A 197 38.97 -13.59 69.32
CA SER A 197 38.80 -14.81 68.49
C SER A 197 37.41 -15.42 68.15
N SER A 198 37.01 -15.31 66.88
CA SER A 198 36.85 -16.46 65.93
C SER A 198 36.47 -15.99 64.50
N VAL A 199 36.52 -16.90 63.52
CA VAL A 199 36.21 -16.74 62.07
C VAL A 199 35.29 -17.93 61.65
N PRO A 200 34.65 -18.02 60.44
CA PRO A 200 34.82 -17.21 59.21
C PRO A 200 33.51 -16.86 58.42
N SER A 201 33.69 -16.38 57.17
CA SER A 201 32.86 -16.62 55.96
C SER A 201 31.92 -15.53 55.38
N LEU A 202 32.33 -15.08 54.18
CA LEU A 202 31.59 -14.82 52.92
C LEU A 202 30.50 -13.71 52.75
N ASP A 203 30.64 -13.08 51.58
CA ASP A 203 29.69 -12.39 50.68
C ASP A 203 28.99 -11.06 51.08
N PRO A 204 29.06 -10.01 50.22
CA PRO A 204 28.39 -8.72 50.43
C PRO A 204 26.99 -8.63 49.79
N PRO A 205 26.04 -7.88 50.38
CA PRO A 205 24.68 -7.73 49.84
C PRO A 205 24.56 -6.57 48.83
N THR A 206 23.86 -6.81 47.71
CA THR A 206 23.35 -5.76 46.81
C THR A 206 22.00 -5.23 47.29
N PRO A 207 21.78 -3.89 47.36
CA PRO A 207 20.53 -3.32 47.85
C PRO A 207 19.39 -3.39 46.82
N MET A 208 18.16 -3.55 47.31
CA MET A 208 16.93 -3.43 46.51
C MET A 208 16.66 -1.97 46.11
N PHE A 209 16.11 -1.77 44.93
CA PHE A 209 14.97 -0.86 44.75
C PHE A 209 14.02 -1.45 43.70
N GLY A 210 12.72 -1.47 44.02
CA GLY A 210 11.70 -2.11 43.18
C GLY A 210 10.70 -1.10 42.63
N LEU A 211 10.26 -1.32 41.38
CA LEU A 211 9.08 -0.69 40.81
C LEU A 211 8.14 -1.81 40.31
N SER A 212 6.94 -1.85 40.88
CA SER A 212 5.93 -2.86 40.53
C SER A 212 5.09 -2.39 39.34
N ALA A 213 5.06 -3.18 38.28
CA ALA A 213 4.14 -3.02 37.15
C ALA A 213 3.43 -4.36 36.91
N SER A 214 2.13 -4.41 37.21
CA SER A 214 1.32 -5.63 37.18
C SER A 214 0.75 -5.94 35.80
N GLY A 215 0.57 -7.22 35.48
CA GLY A 215 -0.48 -7.67 34.57
C GLY A 215 -0.05 -8.17 33.18
N LEU A 216 0.47 -9.39 33.12
CA LEU A 216 0.40 -10.22 31.91
C LEU A 216 -0.95 -10.94 31.86
N ASN A 217 -1.69 -10.83 30.75
CA ASN A 217 -2.62 -11.86 30.31
C ASN A 217 -2.88 -11.77 28.80
N THR A 218 -2.31 -12.70 28.04
CA THR A 218 -2.63 -12.94 26.63
C THR A 218 -3.28 -14.32 26.51
N SER A 219 -4.62 -14.37 26.52
CA SER A 219 -5.38 -15.59 26.23
C SER A 219 -5.66 -15.69 24.73
N MET A 220 -5.48 -16.89 24.18
CA MET A 220 -5.56 -17.18 22.74
C MET A 220 -6.79 -18.06 22.47
N GLY A 221 -7.67 -17.62 21.58
CA GLY A 221 -8.92 -18.33 21.26
C GLY A 221 -9.43 -18.00 19.86
N SER A 222 -9.68 -19.03 19.05
CA SER A 222 -10.28 -18.88 17.72
C SER A 222 -11.80 -18.98 17.79
N GLY A 223 -12.51 -18.15 17.03
CA GLY A 223 -13.97 -18.19 16.93
C GLY A 223 -14.46 -17.52 15.65
N VAL A 224 -15.29 -18.21 14.88
CA VAL A 224 -15.94 -17.71 13.66
C VAL A 224 -17.29 -17.09 14.02
N ALA A 225 -17.57 -15.86 13.54
CA ALA A 225 -18.86 -15.51 12.93
C ALA A 225 -18.96 -14.03 12.49
N SER A 226 -19.53 -13.87 11.30
CA SER A 226 -20.20 -12.71 10.71
C SER A 226 -20.87 -11.69 11.65
N SER A 227 -20.74 -10.39 11.37
CA SER A 227 -21.89 -9.50 11.06
C SER A 227 -21.49 -8.06 10.70
N ALA A 228 -22.47 -7.33 10.17
CA ALA A 228 -22.42 -5.99 9.61
C ALA A 228 -21.59 -4.94 10.38
N GLY A 229 -20.64 -4.30 9.69
CA GLY A 229 -20.10 -3.00 10.08
C GLY A 229 -20.82 -1.87 9.35
N LEU A 230 -21.22 -0.83 10.08
CA LEU A 230 -21.49 0.54 9.59
C LEU A 230 -21.73 1.44 10.82
N SER A 231 -20.69 2.15 11.27
CA SER A 231 -20.81 3.15 12.34
C SER A 231 -19.91 4.35 12.02
N GLU A 232 -20.52 5.37 11.42
CA GLU A 232 -19.85 6.62 11.06
C GLU A 232 -19.53 7.45 12.33
N SER A 233 -18.35 8.07 12.37
CA SER A 233 -17.95 8.94 13.49
C SER A 233 -16.88 9.94 13.05
N ILE A 234 -17.28 10.91 12.23
CA ILE A 234 -16.48 12.11 11.99
C ILE A 234 -16.33 12.84 13.32
N ARG A 235 -15.10 12.91 13.84
CA ARG A 235 -14.76 13.76 14.98
C ARG A 235 -13.44 14.46 14.73
N ASN A 236 -13.52 15.79 14.57
CA ASN A 236 -12.36 16.65 14.36
C ASN A 236 -11.35 16.46 15.51
N HIS A 237 -10.06 16.40 15.16
CA HIS A 237 -9.03 16.97 16.01
C HIS A 237 -8.10 17.84 15.15
N ALA A 238 -7.88 19.07 15.59
CA ALA A 238 -6.98 20.01 14.91
C ALA A 238 -5.53 19.82 15.39
N SER A 239 -4.62 20.43 14.63
CA SER A 239 -3.28 20.88 15.04
C SER A 239 -2.49 19.92 15.93
N ARG A 240 -1.66 19.10 15.28
CA ARG A 240 -0.43 18.59 15.90
C ARG A 240 0.66 18.61 14.84
N ASP A 241 1.36 19.75 14.76
CA ASP A 241 2.65 19.78 14.07
C ASP A 241 3.56 18.76 14.75
N ASN A 242 3.96 17.75 13.99
CA ASN A 242 4.89 16.72 14.42
C ASN A 242 6.03 16.74 13.41
N GLU A 243 7.23 17.06 13.89
CA GLU A 243 8.41 17.22 13.05
C GLU A 243 8.94 15.83 12.69
N ASP A 244 8.39 15.24 11.62
CA ASP A 244 8.80 13.92 11.13
C ASP A 244 10.23 13.98 10.57
N VAL A 245 11.20 13.67 11.44
CA VAL A 245 12.62 13.60 11.10
C VAL A 245 12.87 12.38 10.19
N GLU A 246 13.00 12.63 8.90
CA GLU A 246 13.30 11.59 7.90
C GLU A 246 14.62 10.89 8.23
N ILE A 247 14.53 9.62 8.67
CA ILE A 247 15.68 8.81 9.04
C ILE A 247 16.38 8.32 7.75
N MET A 248 17.45 9.00 7.35
CA MET A 248 18.19 8.69 6.13
C MET A 248 18.90 7.32 6.22
N SER A 249 18.24 6.27 5.72
CA SER A 249 18.87 4.97 5.49
C SER A 249 20.06 5.10 4.54
N SER A 250 21.19 4.52 4.92
CA SER A 250 22.47 4.63 4.19
C SER A 250 22.89 3.26 3.63
N ASP A 251 22.12 2.69 2.71
CA ASP A 251 22.38 1.40 2.07
C ASP A 251 23.38 1.50 0.90
N SER A 252 24.60 1.94 1.21
CA SER A 252 25.71 1.98 0.24
C SER A 252 26.21 0.59 -0.15
N SER A 253 25.56 -0.04 -1.14
CA SER A 253 25.98 -1.32 -1.75
C SER A 253 26.51 -1.11 -3.18
N SER A 254 27.75 -0.65 -3.31
CA SER A 254 28.43 -0.49 -4.60
C SER A 254 29.02 -1.81 -5.10
N SER A 255 28.27 -2.55 -5.92
CA SER A 255 28.79 -3.73 -6.64
C SER A 255 29.70 -3.28 -7.78
N SER A 256 31.02 -3.35 -7.57
CA SER A 256 32.01 -3.05 -8.60
C SER A 256 32.16 -4.24 -9.56
N SER A 257 31.57 -4.16 -10.74
CA SER A 257 31.85 -5.11 -11.83
C SER A 257 33.25 -4.85 -12.36
N SER A 258 34.13 -5.86 -12.31
CA SER A 258 35.41 -5.84 -13.03
C SER A 258 35.16 -6.42 -14.42
N ASP A 259 35.57 -5.69 -15.46
CA ASP A 259 35.45 -6.13 -16.85
C ASP A 259 36.78 -6.75 -17.31
N GLU A 260 36.73 -7.88 -18.00
CA GLU A 260 37.93 -8.63 -18.42
C GLU A 260 38.39 -8.22 -19.83
N GLU A 261 39.19 -7.15 -19.95
CA GLU A 261 40.04 -6.97 -21.13
C GLU A 261 41.36 -7.75 -21.00
N ASN A 262 41.64 -8.62 -21.97
CA ASN A 262 42.93 -9.25 -22.20
C ASN A 262 43.11 -9.41 -23.73
N PRO A 263 44.33 -9.27 -24.30
CA PRO A 263 44.54 -8.94 -25.72
C PRO A 263 44.65 -10.14 -26.69
#